data_AF-A0A257US39-F1
#
_entry.id   AF-A0A257US39-F1
#
_cell.length_a   1.000
_cell.length_b   1.000
_cell.length_c   1.000
_cell.angle_alpha   90.00
_cell.angle_beta   90.00
_cell.angle_gamma   90.00
#
_symmetry.space_group_name_H-M   'P 1'
#
loop_
_entity.id
_entity.type
_entity.pdbx_description
1 polymer ?
#
loop_
_entity_poly.entity_id
_entity_poly.type
_entity_poly.pdbx_seq_one_letter_code
_entity_poly.pdbx_strand_id
1 'polypeptide(L)'
;MLVVPGLLRRALAGARGWRAFRIGWLAGFAQWVVAVAWVFIVLHRYGHLNAALAVLAVALMAAILGATWGIAGWAASRVPEGLRIVALPLGLAAFEELQRFPPWIFPWNPAAAVLTPVPALLAPLPVTAAIGLSLLVYLAGSALDALLAPGLRRAGAVWLAVAVAGWCGAALAAPAFRPDGPAVKVAALQPDVPLEARWNPGNEESIEDRVW
;
A
#
# COMPACT_ATOMS: atom_id res chain seq x y z
N MET A 1 -7.44 -5.68 -3.22
CA MET A 1 -7.21 -4.22 -3.22
C MET A 1 -8.26 -3.41 -3.98
N LEU A 2 -8.67 -3.77 -5.20
CA LEU A 2 -9.69 -3.00 -5.97
C LEU A 2 -11.04 -2.80 -5.26
N VAL A 3 -11.44 -3.74 -4.41
CA VAL A 3 -12.71 -3.70 -3.67
C VAL A 3 -12.70 -2.66 -2.55
N VAL A 4 -11.54 -2.45 -1.90
CA VAL A 4 -11.40 -1.61 -0.69
C VAL A 4 -11.78 -0.15 -0.92
N PRO A 5 -11.25 0.57 -1.92
CA PRO A 5 -11.64 1.98 -2.15
C PRO A 5 -13.13 2.10 -2.54
N GLY A 6 -13.67 1.12 -3.25
CA GLY A 6 -15.10 1.06 -3.60
C GLY A 6 -15.99 0.90 -2.36
N LEU A 7 -15.73 -0.11 -1.53
CA LEU A 7 -16.48 -0.34 -0.30
C LEU A 7 -16.36 0.83 0.67
N LEU A 8 -15.15 1.40 0.82
CA LEU A 8 -14.95 2.58 1.67
C LEU A 8 -15.75 3.77 1.14
N ARG A 9 -15.76 4.02 -0.17
CA ARG A 9 -16.60 5.06 -0.77
C ARG A 9 -18.08 4.85 -0.46
N ARG A 10 -18.61 3.63 -0.62
CA ARG A 10 -20.02 3.33 -0.26
C ARG A 10 -20.29 3.53 1.22
N ALA A 11 -19.38 3.10 2.10
CA ALA A 11 -19.51 3.29 3.54
C ALA A 11 -19.53 4.78 3.91
N LEU A 12 -18.86 5.63 3.14
CA LEU A 12 -18.88 7.09 3.29
C LEU A 12 -20.14 7.76 2.71
N ALA A 13 -21.00 7.03 1.98
CA ALA A 13 -22.23 7.59 1.43
C ALA A 13 -23.14 8.09 2.57
N GLY A 14 -23.52 9.37 2.51
CA GLY A 14 -24.29 10.02 3.57
C GLY A 14 -23.51 10.30 4.87
N ALA A 15 -22.28 9.83 5.02
CA ALA A 15 -21.41 10.18 6.15
C ALA A 15 -20.71 11.52 5.89
N ARG A 16 -20.60 12.33 6.96
CA ARG A 16 -19.88 13.62 6.97
C ARG A 16 -19.17 13.84 8.30
N GLY A 17 -18.17 14.73 8.29
CA GLY A 17 -17.46 15.16 9.48
C GLY A 17 -16.84 13.99 10.24
N TRP A 18 -17.09 13.93 11.55
CA TRP A 18 -16.49 12.93 12.43
C TRP A 18 -16.91 11.48 12.10
N ARG A 19 -18.13 11.27 11.60
CA ARG A 19 -18.58 9.94 11.19
C ARG A 19 -17.76 9.42 10.01
N ALA A 20 -17.46 10.28 9.04
CA ALA A 20 -16.63 9.91 7.89
C ALA A 20 -15.19 9.60 8.31
N PHE A 21 -14.63 10.38 9.24
CA PHE A 21 -13.32 10.08 9.83
C PHE A 21 -13.29 8.69 10.46
N ARG A 22 -14.26 8.36 11.33
CA ARG A 22 -14.31 7.05 12.01
C ARG A 22 -14.42 5.89 11.01
N ILE A 23 -15.20 6.03 9.96
CA ILE A 23 -15.35 4.99 8.92
C ILE A 23 -14.01 4.77 8.20
N GLY A 24 -13.34 5.84 7.77
CA GLY A 24 -12.01 5.76 7.17
C GLY A 24 -10.97 5.18 8.13
N TRP A 25 -11.00 5.61 9.39
CA TRP A 25 -10.07 5.14 10.42
C TRP A 25 -10.24 3.65 10.72
N LEU A 26 -11.47 3.16 10.87
CA LEU A 26 -11.74 1.73 11.08
C LEU A 26 -11.29 0.89 9.88
N ALA A 27 -11.54 1.36 8.65
CA ALA A 27 -11.08 0.69 7.44
C ALA A 27 -9.55 0.64 7.37
N GLY A 28 -8.88 1.76 7.65
CA GLY A 28 -7.42 1.83 7.69
C GLY A 28 -6.82 1.00 8.81
N PHE A 29 -7.41 1.03 10.01
CA PHE A 29 -6.99 0.21 11.14
C PHE A 29 -7.05 -1.28 10.79
N ALA A 30 -8.18 -1.75 10.25
CA ALA A 30 -8.33 -3.14 9.83
C ALA A 30 -7.30 -3.54 8.76
N GLN A 31 -7.09 -2.69 7.76
CA GLN A 31 -6.06 -2.88 6.73
C GLN A 31 -4.66 -3.02 7.36
N TRP A 32 -4.30 -2.10 8.27
CA TRP A 32 -2.97 -2.06 8.84
C TRP A 32 -2.71 -3.17 9.85
N VAL A 33 -3.69 -3.57 10.66
CA VAL A 33 -3.58 -4.74 11.56
C VAL A 33 -3.15 -5.98 10.77
N VAL A 34 -3.75 -6.20 9.59
CA VAL A 34 -3.37 -7.33 8.72
C VAL A 34 -2.00 -7.09 8.08
N ALA A 35 -1.76 -5.90 7.51
CA ALA A 35 -0.54 -5.59 6.77
C ALA A 35 0.73 -5.65 7.63
N VAL A 36 0.62 -5.41 8.94
CA VAL A 36 1.75 -5.32 9.87
C VAL A 36 1.70 -6.36 10.98
N ALA A 37 0.85 -7.39 10.85
CA ALA A 37 0.76 -8.47 11.83
C ALA A 37 2.12 -9.15 12.09
N TRP A 38 2.99 -9.20 11.07
CA TRP A 38 4.34 -9.75 11.17
C TRP A 38 5.25 -8.99 12.15
N VAL A 39 4.97 -7.72 12.44
CA VAL A 39 5.73 -6.89 13.41
C VAL A 39 5.61 -7.45 14.82
N PHE A 40 4.54 -8.20 15.12
CA PHE A 40 4.41 -8.91 16.39
C PHE A 40 5.63 -9.80 16.68
N ILE A 41 6.10 -10.57 15.70
CA ILE A 41 7.27 -11.46 15.86
C ILE A 41 8.51 -10.63 16.13
N VAL A 42 8.68 -9.50 15.45
CA VAL A 42 9.81 -8.59 15.67
C VAL A 42 9.85 -8.12 17.11
N LEU A 43 8.74 -7.64 17.63
CA LEU A 43 8.65 -7.10 18.99
C LEU A 43 8.75 -8.20 20.06
N HIS A 44 8.03 -9.29 19.88
CA HIS A 44 7.93 -10.34 20.90
C HIS A 44 9.18 -11.24 20.94
N ARG A 45 9.60 -11.77 19.78
CA ARG A 45 10.71 -12.74 19.71
C ARG A 45 12.06 -12.05 19.79
N TYR A 46 12.28 -11.02 18.98
CA TYR A 46 13.59 -10.36 18.86
C TYR A 46 13.71 -9.13 19.77
N GLY A 47 12.60 -8.45 20.04
CA GLY A 47 12.56 -7.31 20.98
C GLY A 47 12.34 -7.72 22.44
N HIS A 48 12.07 -9.00 22.71
CA HIS A 48 11.79 -9.53 24.05
C HIS A 48 10.63 -8.84 24.79
N LEU A 49 9.70 -8.19 24.08
CA LEU A 49 8.49 -7.65 24.70
C LEU A 49 7.58 -8.79 25.14
N ASN A 50 6.87 -8.61 26.26
CA ASN A 50 5.73 -9.45 26.62
C ASN A 50 4.70 -9.46 25.47
N ALA A 51 4.07 -10.62 25.22
CA ALA A 51 3.14 -10.80 24.10
C ALA A 51 1.96 -9.80 24.09
N ALA A 52 1.37 -9.48 25.25
CA ALA A 52 0.30 -8.48 25.35
C ALA A 52 0.79 -7.07 24.99
N LEU A 53 2.00 -6.69 25.42
CA LEU A 53 2.61 -5.42 25.02
C LEU A 53 2.93 -5.37 23.53
N ALA A 54 3.40 -6.48 22.95
CA ALA A 54 3.66 -6.57 21.51
C ALA A 54 2.36 -6.43 20.69
N VAL A 55 1.27 -7.11 21.10
CA VAL A 55 -0.06 -6.94 20.48
C VAL A 55 -0.55 -5.51 20.59
N LEU A 56 -0.43 -4.89 21.77
CA LEU A 56 -0.81 -3.50 21.98
C LEU A 56 0.00 -2.56 21.08
N ALA A 57 1.32 -2.76 20.98
CA ALA A 57 2.17 -1.94 20.12
C ALA A 57 1.78 -2.06 18.63
N VAL A 58 1.50 -3.27 18.13
CA VAL A 58 1.00 -3.47 16.76
C VAL A 58 -0.36 -2.80 16.55
N ALA A 59 -1.27 -2.90 17.53
CA ALA A 59 -2.56 -2.22 17.45
C ALA A 59 -2.42 -0.70 17.45
N LEU A 60 -1.54 -0.13 18.29
CA LEU A 60 -1.26 1.31 18.31
C LEU A 60 -0.64 1.77 16.99
N MET A 61 0.31 1.02 16.44
CA MET A 61 0.89 1.29 15.13
C MET A 61 -0.18 1.30 14.03
N ALA A 62 -1.06 0.29 14.01
CA ALA A 62 -2.17 0.23 13.07
C ALA A 62 -3.18 1.37 13.27
N ALA A 63 -3.40 1.83 14.51
CA ALA A 63 -4.26 2.97 14.81
C ALA A 63 -3.69 4.30 14.29
N ILE A 64 -2.38 4.51 14.43
CA ILE A 64 -1.66 5.67 13.91
C ILE A 64 -1.69 5.67 12.39
N LEU A 65 -1.34 4.55 11.75
CA LEU A 65 -1.36 4.43 10.29
C LEU A 65 -2.79 4.51 9.75
N GLY A 66 -3.78 3.93 10.44
CA GLY A 66 -5.20 4.03 10.11
C GLY A 66 -5.74 5.46 10.18
N ALA A 67 -5.14 6.36 10.96
CA ALA A 67 -5.52 7.78 11.00
C ALA A 67 -5.37 8.46 9.63
N THR A 68 -4.39 8.04 8.83
CA THR A 68 -4.21 8.56 7.46
C THR A 68 -5.44 8.26 6.58
N TRP A 69 -6.01 7.06 6.70
CA TRP A 69 -7.25 6.68 6.01
C TRP A 69 -8.46 7.41 6.56
N GLY A 70 -8.50 7.65 7.88
CA GLY A 70 -9.51 8.50 8.52
C GLY A 70 -9.52 9.92 7.97
N ILE A 71 -8.34 10.53 7.81
CA ILE A 71 -8.20 11.88 7.24
C ILE A 71 -8.61 11.88 5.76
N ALA A 72 -8.21 10.87 4.97
CA ALA A 72 -8.63 10.74 3.58
C ALA A 72 -10.16 10.60 3.46
N GLY A 73 -10.80 9.76 4.28
CA GLY A 73 -12.25 9.60 4.31
C GLY A 73 -12.99 10.87 4.74
N TRP A 74 -12.47 11.57 5.76
CA TRP A 74 -12.98 12.87 6.20
C TRP A 74 -12.89 13.94 5.11
N ALA A 75 -11.73 14.05 4.45
CA ALA A 75 -11.51 15.01 3.37
C ALA A 75 -12.45 14.72 2.19
N ALA A 76 -12.52 13.46 1.75
CA ALA A 76 -13.44 13.02 0.70
C ALA A 76 -14.92 13.28 1.07
N SER A 77 -15.28 13.21 2.35
CA SER A 77 -16.67 13.47 2.76
C SER A 77 -17.16 14.89 2.51
N ARG A 78 -16.25 15.85 2.33
CA ARG A 78 -16.56 17.26 2.03
C ARG A 78 -16.90 17.53 0.59
N VAL A 79 -16.56 16.64 -0.33
CA VAL A 79 -16.90 16.81 -1.74
C VAL A 79 -18.20 16.05 -2.09
N PRO A 80 -18.92 16.49 -3.13
CA PRO A 80 -20.07 15.77 -3.65
C PRO A 80 -19.73 14.33 -4.02
N GLU A 81 -20.71 13.43 -3.90
CA GLU A 81 -20.54 11.98 -4.10
C GLU A 81 -19.85 11.62 -5.43
N GLY A 82 -20.16 12.32 -6.52
CA GLY A 82 -19.51 12.10 -7.81
C GLY A 82 -18.01 12.41 -7.82
N LEU A 83 -17.55 13.41 -7.04
CA LEU A 83 -16.13 13.74 -6.90
C LEU A 83 -15.40 12.82 -5.92
N ARG A 84 -16.12 12.13 -5.03
CA ARG A 84 -15.52 11.14 -4.11
C ARG A 84 -14.90 9.97 -4.84
N ILE A 85 -15.36 9.67 -6.07
CA ILE A 85 -14.78 8.65 -6.94
C ILE A 85 -13.27 8.88 -7.11
N VAL A 86 -12.83 10.13 -7.16
CA VAL A 86 -11.42 10.52 -7.37
C VAL A 86 -10.77 11.05 -6.10
N ALA A 87 -11.48 11.87 -5.31
CA ALA A 87 -10.92 12.51 -4.13
C ALA A 87 -10.45 11.48 -3.08
N LEU A 88 -11.15 10.36 -2.92
CA LEU A 88 -10.75 9.30 -2.00
C LEU A 88 -9.47 8.58 -2.48
N PRO A 89 -9.39 8.04 -3.72
CA PRO A 89 -8.14 7.51 -4.28
C PRO A 89 -6.95 8.46 -4.19
N LEU A 90 -7.15 9.74 -4.52
CA LEU A 90 -6.10 10.76 -4.41
C LEU A 90 -5.63 10.93 -2.96
N GLY A 91 -6.56 10.98 -2.00
CA GLY A 91 -6.21 11.08 -0.59
C GLY A 91 -5.42 9.86 -0.09
N LEU A 92 -5.86 8.64 -0.45
CA LEU A 92 -5.16 7.41 -0.08
C LEU A 92 -3.76 7.35 -0.70
N ALA A 93 -3.62 7.64 -1.99
CA ALA A 93 -2.32 7.70 -2.66
C ALA A 93 -1.42 8.79 -2.06
N ALA A 94 -1.95 10.00 -1.79
CA ALA A 94 -1.16 11.05 -1.15
C ALA A 94 -0.60 10.61 0.21
N PHE A 95 -1.38 9.90 1.02
CA PHE A 95 -0.89 9.35 2.29
C PHE A 95 0.08 8.18 2.13
N GLU A 96 0.00 7.38 1.05
CA GLU A 96 1.08 6.42 0.73
C GLU A 96 2.40 7.14 0.46
N GLU A 97 2.37 8.27 -0.26
CA GLU A 97 3.59 9.06 -0.54
C GLU A 97 4.13 9.72 0.72
N LEU A 98 3.24 10.33 1.53
CA LEU A 98 3.64 11.01 2.77
C LEU A 98 4.31 10.08 3.78
N GLN A 99 3.95 8.79 3.77
CA GLN A 99 4.58 7.79 4.63
C GLN A 99 6.08 7.60 4.38
N ARG A 100 6.62 8.07 3.24
CA ARG A 100 8.07 8.06 2.97
C ARG A 100 8.85 9.06 3.82
N PHE A 101 8.18 10.10 4.31
CA PHE A 101 8.81 11.22 5.01
C PHE A 101 8.60 11.13 6.54
N PRO A 102 9.42 11.84 7.34
CA PRO A 102 9.16 11.99 8.77
C PRO A 102 7.74 12.55 9.03
N PRO A 103 7.05 12.13 10.10
CA PRO A 103 7.53 11.24 11.17
C PRO A 103 7.36 9.74 10.88
N TRP A 104 6.80 9.32 9.74
CA TRP A 104 6.50 7.91 9.48
C TRP A 104 7.72 7.10 9.05
N ILE A 105 8.39 7.50 7.97
CA ILE A 105 9.50 6.75 7.34
C ILE A 105 9.14 5.25 7.19
N PHE A 106 7.88 4.98 6.81
CA PHE A 106 7.32 3.64 6.73
C PHE A 106 6.41 3.48 5.48
N PRO A 107 6.98 3.57 4.26
CA PRO A 107 6.22 3.43 3.01
C PRO A 107 5.90 1.97 2.68
N TRP A 108 5.24 1.28 3.61
CA TRP A 108 4.96 -0.15 3.51
C TRP A 108 3.63 -0.41 2.77
N ASN A 109 3.57 -1.54 2.05
CA ASN A 109 2.34 -2.05 1.43
C ASN A 109 1.61 -1.06 0.48
N PRO A 110 2.30 -0.43 -0.49
CA PRO A 110 1.62 0.42 -1.48
C PRO A 110 0.64 -0.41 -2.32
N ALA A 111 -0.48 0.17 -2.73
CA ALA A 111 -1.47 -0.55 -3.53
C ALA A 111 -0.90 -1.15 -4.82
N ALA A 112 0.08 -0.50 -5.45
CA ALA A 112 0.77 -1.02 -6.62
C ALA A 112 1.41 -2.41 -6.40
N ALA A 113 1.81 -2.75 -5.17
CA ALA A 113 2.43 -4.03 -4.86
C ALA A 113 1.52 -5.23 -5.16
N VAL A 114 0.19 -5.06 -5.16
CA VAL A 114 -0.76 -6.12 -5.51
C VAL A 114 -0.59 -6.65 -6.94
N LEU A 115 0.05 -5.86 -7.81
CA LEU A 115 0.25 -6.19 -9.22
C LEU A 115 1.53 -7.01 -9.45
N THR A 116 2.40 -7.14 -8.44
CA THR A 116 3.68 -7.85 -8.55
C THR A 116 3.59 -9.31 -9.01
N PRO A 117 2.55 -10.10 -8.69
CA PRO A 117 2.43 -11.47 -9.22
C PRO A 117 2.15 -11.54 -10.73
N VAL A 118 1.75 -10.42 -11.37
CA VAL A 118 1.45 -10.35 -12.80
C VAL A 118 2.32 -9.26 -13.42
N PRO A 119 3.59 -9.56 -13.79
CA PRO A 119 4.57 -8.54 -14.18
C PRO A 119 4.12 -7.60 -15.31
N ALA A 120 3.30 -8.08 -16.25
CA ALA A 120 2.75 -7.25 -17.32
C ALA A 120 1.92 -6.06 -16.79
N LEU A 121 1.28 -6.20 -15.62
CA LEU A 121 0.51 -5.13 -14.98
C LEU A 121 1.39 -4.03 -14.36
N LEU A 122 2.70 -4.26 -14.26
CA LEU A 122 3.69 -3.30 -13.78
C LEU A 122 4.27 -2.40 -14.88
N ALA A 123 3.90 -2.61 -16.14
CA ALA A 123 4.43 -1.84 -17.28
C ALA A 123 4.43 -0.30 -17.10
N PRO A 124 3.44 0.33 -16.43
CA PRO A 124 3.46 1.78 -16.19
C PRO A 124 4.51 2.29 -15.20
N LEU A 125 5.10 1.41 -14.36
CA LEU A 125 5.97 1.80 -13.25
C LEU A 125 7.08 2.80 -13.64
N PRO A 126 7.79 2.66 -14.78
CA PRO A 126 8.86 3.59 -15.15
C PRO A 126 8.38 5.03 -15.38
N VAL A 127 7.09 5.23 -15.67
CA VAL A 127 6.49 6.54 -15.95
C VAL A 127 5.77 7.09 -14.73
N THR A 128 4.99 6.25 -14.04
CA THR A 128 4.11 6.70 -12.96
C THR A 128 4.75 6.61 -11.58
N ALA A 129 5.91 5.95 -11.48
CA ALA A 129 6.41 5.37 -10.24
C ALA A 129 5.36 4.48 -9.54
N ALA A 130 5.69 3.98 -8.36
CA ALA A 130 4.76 3.18 -7.56
C ALA A 130 3.50 3.97 -7.16
N ILE A 131 3.63 5.27 -6.88
CA ILE A 131 2.53 6.08 -6.36
C ILE A 131 1.46 6.37 -7.41
N GLY A 132 1.85 6.69 -8.65
CA GLY A 132 0.89 6.87 -9.72
C GLY A 132 0.19 5.56 -10.08
N LEU A 133 0.90 4.43 -10.03
CA LEU A 133 0.28 3.12 -10.22
C LEU A 133 -0.70 2.76 -9.09
N SER A 134 -0.35 3.06 -7.83
CA SER A 134 -1.28 2.94 -6.68
C SER A 134 -2.54 3.78 -6.89
N LEU A 135 -2.39 5.04 -7.34
CA LEU A 135 -3.52 5.91 -7.64
C LEU A 135 -4.44 5.31 -8.71
N LEU A 136 -3.88 4.79 -9.80
CA LEU A 136 -4.67 4.15 -10.87
C LEU A 136 -5.42 2.92 -10.36
N VAL A 137 -4.80 2.10 -9.50
CA VAL A 137 -5.45 0.96 -8.84
C VAL A 137 -6.61 1.41 -7.95
N TYR A 138 -6.39 2.41 -7.10
CA TYR A 138 -7.45 2.93 -6.24
C TYR A 138 -8.59 3.56 -7.03
N LEU A 139 -8.26 4.33 -8.07
CA LEU A 139 -9.23 4.98 -8.94
C LEU A 139 -10.07 3.95 -9.70
N ALA A 140 -9.44 2.92 -10.27
CA ALA A 140 -10.15 1.84 -10.95
C ALA A 140 -11.12 1.13 -10.00
N GLY A 141 -10.68 0.81 -8.78
CA GLY A 141 -11.55 0.20 -7.76
C GLY A 141 -12.75 1.07 -7.37
N SER A 142 -12.50 2.36 -7.12
CA SER A 142 -13.53 3.35 -6.79
C SER A 142 -14.53 3.57 -7.95
N ALA A 143 -14.03 3.58 -9.19
CA ALA A 143 -14.83 3.78 -10.39
C ALA A 143 -15.68 2.55 -10.75
N LEU A 144 -15.12 1.34 -10.65
CA LEU A 144 -15.86 0.08 -10.79
C LEU A 144 -17.02 0.01 -9.80
N ASP A 145 -16.78 0.45 -8.57
CA ASP A 145 -17.81 0.53 -7.54
C ASP A 145 -18.92 1.53 -7.90
N ALA A 146 -18.56 2.68 -8.47
CA ALA A 146 -19.52 3.69 -8.92
C ALA A 146 -20.41 3.21 -10.07
N LEU A 147 -19.96 2.25 -10.90
CA LEU A 147 -20.82 1.60 -11.91
C LEU A 147 -22.00 0.83 -11.30
N LEU A 148 -21.86 0.40 -10.04
CA LEU A 148 -22.90 -0.33 -9.32
C LEU A 148 -23.95 0.62 -8.71
N ALA A 149 -23.67 1.92 -8.63
CA ALA A 149 -24.59 2.93 -8.10
C ALA A 149 -25.31 3.67 -9.26
N PRO A 150 -26.64 3.54 -9.44
CA PRO A 150 -27.36 4.09 -10.59
C PRO A 150 -27.09 5.58 -10.86
N GLY A 151 -27.03 6.40 -9.80
CA GLY A 151 -26.77 7.84 -9.91
C GLY A 151 -25.32 8.22 -10.24
N LEU A 152 -24.38 7.27 -10.22
CA LEU A 152 -22.95 7.49 -10.45
C LEU A 152 -22.41 6.74 -11.68
N ARG A 153 -23.23 5.91 -12.34
CA ARG A 153 -22.80 5.06 -13.47
C ARG A 153 -21.99 5.80 -14.53
N ARG A 154 -22.47 6.95 -14.98
CA ARG A 154 -21.78 7.76 -15.99
C ARG A 154 -20.42 8.24 -15.48
N ALA A 155 -20.36 8.78 -14.26
CA ALA A 155 -19.12 9.23 -13.66
C ALA A 155 -18.15 8.06 -13.42
N GLY A 156 -18.65 6.91 -12.96
CA GLY A 156 -17.86 5.68 -12.80
C GLY A 156 -17.27 5.21 -14.12
N ALA A 157 -18.05 5.21 -15.20
CA ALA A 157 -17.56 4.82 -16.53
C ALA A 157 -16.47 5.76 -17.03
N VAL A 158 -16.66 7.08 -16.87
CA VAL A 158 -15.66 8.09 -17.23
C VAL A 158 -14.36 7.88 -16.44
N TRP A 159 -14.44 7.78 -15.12
CA TRP A 159 -13.24 7.64 -14.30
C TRP A 159 -12.55 6.28 -14.46
N LEU A 160 -13.30 5.22 -14.77
CA LEU A 160 -12.72 3.94 -15.13
C LEU A 160 -11.98 4.04 -16.47
N ALA A 161 -12.59 4.70 -17.48
CA ALA A 161 -11.92 4.94 -18.75
C ALA A 161 -10.66 5.79 -18.56
N VAL A 162 -10.68 6.80 -17.70
CA VAL A 162 -9.49 7.60 -17.34
C VAL A 162 -8.42 6.73 -16.68
N ALA A 163 -8.78 5.87 -15.72
CA ALA A 163 -7.83 4.98 -15.07
C ALA A 163 -7.19 4.00 -16.06
N VAL A 164 -7.99 3.39 -16.93
CA VAL A 164 -7.51 2.46 -17.97
C VAL A 164 -6.66 3.18 -19.01
N ALA A 165 -7.10 4.34 -19.50
CA ALA A 165 -6.34 5.13 -20.46
C ALA A 165 -5.03 5.64 -19.85
N GLY A 166 -5.03 6.07 -18.59
CA GLY A 166 -3.82 6.47 -17.87
C GLY A 166 -2.85 5.30 -17.69
N TRP A 167 -3.36 4.11 -17.33
CA TRP A 167 -2.57 2.89 -17.23
C TRP A 167 -1.96 2.52 -18.59
N CYS A 168 -2.78 2.39 -19.65
CA CYS A 168 -2.32 2.03 -20.98
C CYS A 168 -1.36 3.07 -21.57
N GLY A 169 -1.68 4.37 -21.42
CA GLY A 169 -0.85 5.46 -21.90
C GLY A 169 0.53 5.47 -21.23
N ALA A 170 0.57 5.26 -19.91
CA ALA A 170 1.84 5.15 -19.19
C ALA A 170 2.62 3.87 -19.54
N ALA A 171 1.95 2.74 -19.75
CA ALA A 171 2.59 1.51 -20.22
C ALA A 171 3.19 1.67 -21.62
N LEU A 172 2.49 2.36 -22.53
CA LEU A 172 2.96 2.65 -23.89
C LEU A 172 4.11 3.66 -23.91
N ALA A 173 4.11 4.62 -22.98
CA ALA A 173 5.18 5.59 -22.81
C ALA A 173 6.40 5.03 -22.06
N ALA A 174 6.26 3.86 -21.41
CA ALA A 174 7.36 3.27 -20.65
C ALA A 174 8.50 2.86 -21.59
N PRO A 175 9.75 3.25 -21.29
CA PRO A 175 10.89 2.83 -22.09
C PRO A 175 11.03 1.31 -22.02
N ALA A 176 11.25 0.68 -23.17
CA ALA A 176 11.59 -0.73 -23.22
C ALA A 176 12.89 -0.98 -22.45
N PHE A 177 12.93 -2.03 -21.64
CA PHE A 177 14.18 -2.50 -21.05
C PHE A 177 15.15 -2.85 -22.18
N ARG A 178 16.36 -2.29 -22.10
CA ARG A 178 17.47 -2.61 -22.99
C ARG A 178 18.63 -3.07 -22.13
N PRO A 179 19.06 -4.34 -22.25
CA PRO A 179 20.25 -4.78 -21.56
C PRO A 179 21.45 -3.96 -22.04
N ASP A 180 22.27 -3.51 -21.11
CA ASP A 180 23.53 -2.83 -21.40
C ASP A 180 24.68 -3.83 -21.20
N GLY A 181 25.32 -4.22 -22.31
CA GLY A 181 26.39 -5.20 -22.33
C GLY A 181 25.96 -6.68 -22.25
N PRO A 182 26.94 -7.60 -22.23
CA PRO A 182 26.69 -9.04 -22.13
C PRO A 182 26.24 -9.45 -20.72
N ALA A 183 25.44 -10.52 -20.64
CA ALA A 183 25.04 -11.08 -19.35
C ALA A 183 26.25 -11.54 -18.52
N VAL A 184 26.25 -11.22 -17.24
CA VAL A 184 27.26 -11.66 -16.27
C VAL A 184 26.71 -12.81 -15.41
N LYS A 185 27.59 -13.75 -15.06
CA LYS A 185 27.24 -14.80 -14.09
C LYS A 185 27.37 -14.24 -12.68
N VAL A 186 26.28 -14.30 -11.91
CA VAL A 186 26.22 -13.84 -10.53
C VAL A 186 25.80 -15.01 -9.64
N ALA A 187 26.45 -15.15 -8.49
CA ALA A 187 26.06 -16.04 -7.42
C ALA A 187 25.83 -15.21 -6.15
N ALA A 188 24.70 -15.42 -5.49
CA ALA A 188 24.39 -14.81 -4.20
C ALA A 188 24.37 -15.91 -3.12
N LEU A 189 25.33 -15.87 -2.21
CA LEU A 189 25.43 -16.80 -1.09
C LEU A 189 24.59 -16.27 0.08
N GLN A 190 23.65 -17.07 0.58
CA GLN A 190 22.79 -16.74 1.72
C GLN A 190 22.92 -17.86 2.77
N PRO A 191 23.85 -17.73 3.73
CA PRO A 191 24.20 -18.82 4.68
C PRO A 191 23.13 -19.12 5.74
N ASP A 192 21.97 -18.45 5.68
CA ASP A 192 20.81 -18.62 6.58
C ASP A 192 21.18 -18.64 8.08
N VAL A 193 22.03 -17.71 8.49
CA VAL A 193 22.44 -17.59 9.90
C VAL A 193 21.27 -17.07 10.74
N PRO A 194 20.83 -17.79 11.80
CA PRO A 194 19.78 -17.33 12.69
C PRO A 194 20.11 -15.97 13.32
N LEU A 195 19.13 -15.08 13.44
CA LEU A 195 19.34 -13.71 13.94
C LEU A 195 19.89 -13.71 15.38
N GLU A 196 19.46 -14.66 16.21
CA GLU A 196 19.89 -14.84 17.59
C GLU A 196 21.38 -15.25 17.70
N ALA A 197 21.91 -15.92 16.67
CA ALA A 197 23.30 -16.33 16.60
C ALA A 197 24.19 -15.28 15.94
N ARG A 198 23.61 -14.43 15.07
CA ARG A 198 24.32 -13.51 14.19
C ARG A 198 25.25 -12.51 14.89
N TRP A 199 24.85 -12.04 16.07
CA TRP A 199 25.56 -10.97 16.80
C TRP A 199 26.40 -11.49 17.96
N ASN A 200 26.57 -12.81 18.08
CA ASN A 200 27.48 -13.40 19.05
C ASN A 200 28.88 -13.50 18.42
N PRO A 201 29.91 -12.81 18.97
CA PRO A 201 31.27 -12.87 18.44
C PRO A 201 31.84 -14.30 18.34
N GLY A 202 31.40 -15.22 19.22
CA GLY A 202 31.85 -16.61 19.18
C GLY A 202 31.38 -17.41 17.96
N ASN A 203 30.47 -16.87 17.15
CA ASN A 203 29.97 -17.53 15.93
C ASN A 203 30.63 -17.01 14.65
N GLU A 204 31.51 -16.00 14.73
CA GLU A 204 32.08 -15.32 13.56
C GLU A 204 32.78 -16.29 12.59
N GLU A 205 33.76 -17.06 13.08
CA GLU A 205 34.51 -18.04 12.28
C GLU A 205 33.58 -19.07 11.62
N SER A 206 32.64 -19.64 12.39
CA SER A 206 31.67 -20.61 11.84
C SER A 206 30.73 -20.01 10.80
N ILE A 207 30.47 -18.69 10.83
CA ILE A 207 29.67 -18.01 9.82
C ILE A 207 30.50 -17.78 8.56
N GLU A 208 31.76 -17.38 8.71
CA GLU A 208 32.70 -17.17 7.60
C GLU A 208 32.94 -18.47 6.82
N ASP A 209 33.16 -19.60 7.50
CA ASP A 209 33.36 -20.94 6.92
C ASP A 209 32.16 -21.44 6.09
N ARG A 210 30.97 -20.84 6.25
CA ARG A 210 29.77 -21.19 5.45
C ARG A 210 29.68 -20.40 4.16
N VAL A 211 30.43 -19.31 4.05
CA VAL A 211 30.40 -18.38 2.92
C VAL A 211 31.64 -18.51 2.05
N TRP A 212 32.80 -18.83 2.65
CA TRP A 212 34.10 -18.96 2.00
C TRP A 212 34.60 -20.40 2.01
#